data_AF-A0A7S2RM92-F1
#
_entry.id   AF-A0A7S2RM92-F1
#
_cell.length_a   1.000
_cell.length_b   1.000
_cell.length_c   1.000
_cell.angle_alpha   90.00
_cell.angle_beta   90.00
_cell.angle_gamma   90.00
#
_symmetry.space_group_name_H-M   'P 1'
#
loop_
_entity.id
_entity.type
_entity.pdbx_description
1 polymer ?
#
loop_
_entity_poly.entity_id
_entity_poly.type
_entity_poly.pdbx_seq_one_letter_code
_entity_poly.pdbx_strand_id
1 'polypeptide(L)'
;MEELQDKYAESSKKFGKVINKTFSILDLEGVTMSKLNSETFDFIKGIAKVDSANYPESMGLMFIVNAPSMFSMGWGVIQGFLDPRTVSKIQVLGGKTDYLPKLLAYVDEDQLPVELGGKYVGCLSSSKIFKEAVMASGDVVTEEVKVEEGTEVSYRFFCRNNGDVSFEVFFTDSSGKKSSLCPLKAFPAAECSNGKLVDGVVTSPGAGTVACVWTHPNWWSRTVVYRVKIK
;
A
#
# COMPACT_ATOMS: atom_id res chain seq x y z
N MET A 1 -8.34 -9.02 -6.16
CA MET A 1 -8.45 -10.21 -7.02
C MET A 1 -9.15 -9.91 -8.34
N GLU A 2 -10.22 -9.10 -8.35
CA GLU A 2 -10.88 -8.66 -9.61
C GLU A 2 -9.94 -7.88 -10.54
N GLU A 3 -9.20 -6.89 -10.03
CA GLU A 3 -8.16 -6.18 -10.81
C GLU A 3 -7.09 -7.09 -11.42
N LEU A 4 -6.85 -8.26 -10.80
CA LEU A 4 -5.88 -9.24 -11.29
C LEU A 4 -6.40 -9.96 -12.54
N GLN A 5 -7.71 -10.18 -12.63
CA GLN A 5 -8.34 -10.78 -13.80
C GLN A 5 -8.30 -9.84 -15.01
N ASP A 6 -8.47 -8.53 -14.79
CA ASP A 6 -8.29 -7.54 -15.85
C ASP A 6 -6.84 -7.54 -16.36
N LYS A 7 -5.87 -7.60 -15.44
CA LYS A 7 -4.44 -7.70 -15.81
C LYS A 7 -4.12 -8.98 -16.58
N TYR A 8 -4.78 -10.09 -16.28
CA TYR A 8 -4.68 -11.32 -17.05
C TYR A 8 -5.21 -11.16 -18.47
N ALA A 9 -6.37 -10.49 -18.65
CA ALA A 9 -6.93 -10.24 -19.96
C ALA A 9 -6.03 -9.30 -20.79
N GLU A 10 -5.52 -8.23 -20.19
CA GLU A 10 -4.56 -7.30 -20.83
C GLU A 10 -3.27 -8.03 -21.25
N SER A 11 -2.68 -8.80 -20.33
CA SER A 11 -1.46 -9.55 -20.60
C SER A 11 -1.68 -10.62 -21.67
N SER A 12 -2.83 -11.31 -21.63
CA SER A 12 -3.16 -12.33 -22.62
C SER A 12 -3.30 -11.74 -24.02
N LYS A 13 -3.95 -10.58 -24.14
CA LYS A 13 -4.02 -9.83 -25.41
C LYS A 13 -2.65 -9.39 -25.87
N LYS A 14 -1.83 -8.83 -24.98
CA LYS A 14 -0.48 -8.33 -25.30
C LYS A 14 0.45 -9.43 -25.82
N PHE A 15 0.41 -10.62 -25.21
CA PHE A 15 1.32 -11.71 -25.54
C PHE A 15 0.71 -12.79 -26.46
N GLY A 16 -0.54 -12.62 -26.89
CA GLY A 16 -1.22 -13.54 -27.81
C GLY A 16 -1.39 -14.97 -27.28
N LYS A 17 -1.35 -15.15 -25.95
CA LYS A 17 -1.48 -16.45 -25.28
C LYS A 17 -2.23 -16.29 -23.97
N VAL A 18 -2.87 -17.35 -23.50
CA VAL A 18 -3.61 -17.32 -22.23
C VAL A 18 -2.64 -17.14 -21.06
N ILE A 19 -2.78 -16.04 -20.32
CA ILE A 19 -2.09 -15.73 -19.08
C ILE A 19 -3.13 -15.75 -17.96
N ASN A 20 -3.01 -16.69 -17.03
CA ASN A 20 -3.95 -16.86 -15.91
C ASN A 20 -3.26 -17.14 -14.56
N LYS A 21 -1.93 -17.02 -14.52
CA LYS A 21 -1.10 -17.31 -13.36
C LYS A 21 -0.24 -16.11 -12.99
N THR A 22 -0.05 -15.89 -11.68
CA THR A 22 0.90 -14.88 -11.19
C THR A 22 2.28 -15.44 -10.93
N PHE A 23 3.26 -14.56 -11.10
CA PHE A 23 4.56 -14.64 -10.46
C PHE A 23 4.59 -13.57 -9.36
N SER A 24 4.74 -13.98 -8.11
CA SER A 24 4.63 -13.08 -6.95
C SER A 24 5.93 -13.04 -6.16
N ILE A 25 6.36 -11.86 -5.73
CA ILE A 25 7.50 -11.68 -4.83
C ILE A 25 6.99 -11.04 -3.55
N LEU A 26 7.25 -11.68 -2.41
CA LEU A 26 6.96 -11.18 -1.08
C LEU A 26 8.28 -10.86 -0.37
N ASP A 27 8.54 -9.59 -0.13
CA ASP A 27 9.75 -9.14 0.56
C ASP A 27 9.50 -9.02 2.06
N LEU A 28 10.30 -9.72 2.86
CA LEU A 28 10.24 -9.71 4.32
C LEU A 28 11.33 -8.82 4.96
N GLU A 29 12.04 -8.01 4.18
CA GLU A 29 12.98 -7.04 4.70
C GLU A 29 12.31 -6.08 5.70
N GLY A 30 12.93 -5.90 6.87
CA GLY A 30 12.39 -5.04 7.94
C GLY A 30 11.22 -5.64 8.72
N VAL A 31 10.81 -6.89 8.45
CA VAL A 31 9.83 -7.61 9.27
C VAL A 31 10.49 -8.05 10.58
N THR A 32 10.07 -7.44 11.69
CA THR A 32 10.55 -7.74 13.04
C THR A 32 9.72 -8.82 13.72
N MET A 33 10.32 -9.57 14.66
CA MET A 33 9.67 -10.66 15.40
C MET A 33 8.36 -10.27 16.09
N SER A 34 8.27 -9.04 16.62
CA SER A 34 7.04 -8.50 17.22
C SER A 34 5.85 -8.46 16.26
N LYS A 35 6.11 -8.43 14.95
CA LYS A 35 5.10 -8.39 13.89
C LYS A 35 4.79 -9.77 13.31
N LEU A 36 5.61 -10.79 13.56
CA LEU A 36 5.33 -12.19 13.18
C LEU A 36 4.70 -12.93 14.36
N ASN A 37 3.61 -12.37 14.89
CA ASN A 37 2.84 -12.97 15.96
C ASN A 37 1.79 -13.95 15.41
N SER A 38 1.10 -14.66 16.30
CA SER A 38 0.04 -15.62 15.93
C SER A 38 -1.06 -14.98 15.09
N GLU A 39 -1.46 -13.73 15.37
CA GLU A 39 -2.48 -13.03 14.60
C GLU A 39 -2.06 -12.81 13.14
N THR A 40 -0.80 -12.45 12.91
CA THR A 40 -0.26 -12.26 11.55
C THR A 40 -0.19 -13.60 10.82
N PHE A 41 0.22 -14.66 11.49
CA PHE A 41 0.18 -16.01 10.91
C PHE A 41 -1.24 -16.48 10.60
N ASP A 42 -2.21 -16.19 11.46
CA ASP A 42 -3.61 -16.55 11.23
C ASP A 42 -4.25 -15.73 10.12
N PHE A 43 -3.86 -14.46 9.98
CA PHE A 43 -4.22 -13.64 8.83
C PHE A 43 -3.65 -14.19 7.52
N ILE A 44 -2.36 -14.55 7.48
CA ILE A 44 -1.73 -15.18 6.32
C ILE A 44 -2.42 -16.50 5.97
N LYS A 45 -2.72 -17.34 6.95
CA LYS A 45 -3.49 -18.58 6.76
C LYS A 45 -4.89 -18.31 6.20
N GLY A 46 -5.56 -17.26 6.70
CA GLY A 46 -6.88 -16.83 6.23
C GLY A 46 -6.85 -16.47 4.73
N ILE A 47 -5.88 -15.65 4.32
CA ILE A 47 -5.66 -15.30 2.90
C ILE A 47 -5.43 -16.57 2.09
N ALA A 48 -4.47 -17.41 2.50
CA ALA A 48 -4.12 -18.61 1.76
C ALA A 48 -5.29 -19.60 1.64
N LYS A 49 -6.13 -19.71 2.67
CA LYS A 49 -7.34 -20.53 2.65
C LYS A 49 -8.36 -19.98 1.65
N VAL A 50 -8.63 -18.68 1.68
CA VAL A 50 -9.53 -18.02 0.71
C VAL A 50 -9.02 -18.19 -0.72
N ASP A 51 -7.72 -17.99 -0.93
CA ASP A 51 -7.08 -18.16 -2.24
C ASP A 51 -7.18 -19.61 -2.72
N SER A 52 -6.91 -20.61 -1.87
CA SER A 52 -7.04 -22.02 -2.24
C SER A 52 -8.47 -22.45 -2.56
N ALA A 53 -9.45 -21.90 -1.83
CA ALA A 53 -10.85 -22.30 -1.95
C ALA A 53 -11.53 -21.68 -3.16
N ASN A 54 -11.20 -20.41 -3.48
CA ASN A 54 -11.86 -19.66 -4.54
C ASN A 54 -11.02 -19.54 -5.82
N TYR A 55 -9.68 -19.68 -5.72
CA TYR A 55 -8.74 -19.45 -6.82
C TYR A 55 -7.62 -20.51 -6.89
N PRO A 56 -7.94 -21.82 -6.89
CA PRO A 56 -6.96 -22.90 -6.74
C PRO A 56 -5.86 -22.94 -7.83
N GLU A 57 -6.06 -22.26 -8.96
CA GLU A 57 -5.16 -22.33 -10.12
C GLU A 57 -4.48 -20.99 -10.50
N SER A 58 -4.77 -19.91 -9.79
CA SER A 58 -4.28 -18.55 -10.14
C SER A 58 -2.84 -18.29 -9.67
N MET A 59 -2.36 -19.00 -8.65
CA MET A 59 -0.98 -18.87 -8.19
C MET A 59 -0.04 -19.71 -9.07
N GLY A 60 0.92 -19.06 -9.73
CA GLY A 60 1.94 -19.71 -10.55
C GLY A 60 3.18 -20.09 -9.73
N LEU A 61 3.95 -19.08 -9.34
CA LEU A 61 5.17 -19.21 -8.53
C LEU A 61 5.27 -18.01 -7.59
N MET A 62 5.68 -18.25 -6.34
CA MET A 62 5.86 -17.22 -5.34
C MET A 62 7.25 -17.33 -4.70
N PHE A 63 7.95 -16.20 -4.65
CA PHE A 63 9.21 -16.07 -3.93
C PHE A 63 8.99 -15.25 -2.66
N ILE A 64 9.37 -15.80 -1.51
CA ILE A 64 9.49 -15.05 -0.27
C ILE A 64 10.98 -14.73 -0.12
N VAL A 65 11.35 -13.45 -0.15
CA VAL A 65 12.74 -12.98 -0.15
C VAL A 65 13.05 -12.20 1.11
N ASN A 66 14.34 -12.05 1.43
CA ASN A 66 14.80 -11.46 2.68
C ASN A 66 14.19 -12.15 3.92
N ALA A 67 13.88 -13.45 3.82
CA ALA A 67 13.28 -14.18 4.91
C ALA A 67 14.30 -14.31 6.06
N PRO A 68 14.00 -13.82 7.28
CA PRO A 68 14.88 -14.00 8.42
C PRO A 68 15.01 -15.49 8.73
N SER A 69 16.17 -15.96 9.19
CA SER A 69 16.45 -17.41 9.39
C SER A 69 15.40 -18.14 10.25
N MET A 70 14.75 -17.42 11.17
CA MET A 70 13.71 -17.96 12.04
C MET A 70 12.31 -17.98 11.38
N PHE A 71 12.07 -17.25 10.27
CA PHE A 71 10.89 -17.44 9.42
C PHE A 71 10.83 -18.88 8.89
N SER A 72 11.97 -19.50 8.60
CA SER A 72 12.04 -20.91 8.18
C SER A 72 11.43 -21.87 9.22
N MET A 73 11.48 -21.54 10.52
CA MET A 73 10.79 -22.34 11.55
C MET A 73 9.27 -22.17 11.48
N GLY A 74 8.77 -20.95 11.35
CA GLY A 74 7.34 -20.67 11.19
C GLY A 74 6.78 -21.22 9.87
N TRP A 75 7.58 -21.21 8.81
CA TRP A 75 7.24 -21.74 7.50
C TRP A 75 6.89 -23.23 7.56
N GLY A 76 7.64 -24.04 8.32
CA GLY A 76 7.32 -25.46 8.52
C GLY A 76 5.92 -25.68 9.12
N VAL A 77 5.50 -24.80 10.04
CA VAL A 77 4.15 -24.82 10.60
C VAL A 77 3.12 -24.40 9.55
N ILE A 78 3.38 -23.31 8.81
CA ILE A 78 2.47 -22.81 7.76
C ILE A 78 2.27 -23.86 6.65
N GLN A 79 3.34 -24.53 6.21
CA GLN A 79 3.29 -25.56 5.17
C GLN A 79 2.31 -26.69 5.52
N GLY A 80 2.20 -27.06 6.79
CA GLY A 80 1.24 -28.08 7.25
C GLY A 80 -0.23 -27.67 7.10
N PHE A 81 -0.53 -26.37 6.97
CA PHE A 81 -1.88 -25.85 6.76
C PHE A 81 -2.18 -25.53 5.29
N LEU A 82 -1.18 -25.51 4.42
CA LEU A 82 -1.33 -25.21 3.00
C LEU A 82 -1.46 -26.50 2.19
N ASP A 83 -2.23 -26.45 1.11
CA ASP A 83 -2.28 -27.56 0.16
C ASP A 83 -0.88 -27.82 -0.43
N PRO A 84 -0.45 -29.09 -0.60
CA PRO A 84 0.87 -29.43 -1.14
C PRO A 84 1.16 -28.78 -2.51
N ARG A 85 0.14 -28.57 -3.35
CA ARG A 85 0.26 -27.87 -4.63
C ARG A 85 0.64 -26.39 -4.43
N THR A 86 0.15 -25.75 -3.38
CA THR A 86 0.52 -24.37 -3.04
C THR A 86 1.92 -24.32 -2.44
N VAL A 87 2.25 -25.25 -1.54
CA VAL A 87 3.59 -25.32 -0.93
C VAL A 87 4.69 -25.50 -1.99
N SER A 88 4.47 -26.36 -2.98
CA SER A 88 5.44 -26.59 -4.06
C SER A 88 5.70 -25.38 -4.96
N LYS A 89 4.83 -24.37 -4.93
CA LYS A 89 4.97 -23.12 -5.70
C LYS A 89 5.63 -22.00 -4.89
N ILE A 90 5.91 -22.20 -3.60
CA ILE A 90 6.47 -21.17 -2.73
C ILE A 90 7.94 -21.50 -2.43
N GLN A 91 8.83 -20.56 -2.76
CA GLN A 91 10.25 -20.66 -2.45
C GLN A 91 10.62 -19.60 -1.43
N VAL A 92 11.10 -20.04 -0.27
CA VAL A 92 11.57 -19.17 0.81
C VAL A 92 13.07 -19.00 0.68
N LEU A 93 13.51 -17.76 0.52
CA LEU A 93 14.88 -17.37 0.21
C LEU A 93 15.37 -16.36 1.24
N GLY A 94 16.66 -16.45 1.55
CA GLY A 94 17.34 -15.56 2.47
C GLY A 94 17.60 -14.17 1.86
N GLY A 95 18.77 -13.60 2.18
CA GLY A 95 19.16 -12.29 1.68
C GLY A 95 19.44 -12.24 0.17
N LYS A 96 19.80 -11.04 -0.31
CA LYS A 96 20.02 -10.73 -1.74
C LYS A 96 20.89 -11.70 -2.51
N THR A 97 21.96 -12.21 -1.90
CA THR A 97 22.87 -13.16 -2.54
C THR A 97 22.22 -14.52 -2.84
N ASP A 98 21.20 -14.92 -2.08
CA ASP A 98 20.44 -16.14 -2.30
C ASP A 98 19.28 -15.91 -3.27
N TYR A 99 18.52 -14.82 -3.10
CA TYR A 99 17.31 -14.62 -3.90
C TYR A 99 17.55 -14.07 -5.29
N LEU A 100 18.50 -13.14 -5.47
CA LEU A 100 18.64 -12.41 -6.72
C LEU A 100 18.95 -13.33 -7.92
N PRO A 101 19.89 -14.30 -7.82
CA PRO A 101 20.14 -15.24 -8.92
C PRO A 101 18.92 -16.07 -9.29
N LYS A 102 18.08 -16.42 -8.30
CA LYS A 102 16.85 -17.20 -8.51
C LYS A 102 15.75 -16.36 -9.16
N LEU A 103 15.60 -15.09 -8.77
CA LEU A 103 14.64 -14.19 -9.42
C LEU A 103 15.01 -13.93 -10.88
N LEU A 104 16.30 -13.68 -11.16
CA LEU A 104 16.79 -13.40 -12.51
C LEU A 104 16.68 -14.59 -13.47
N ALA A 105 16.46 -15.81 -12.96
CA ALA A 105 16.12 -16.96 -13.81
C ALA A 105 14.69 -16.91 -14.37
N TYR A 106 13.81 -16.08 -13.80
CA TYR A 106 12.40 -15.96 -14.19
C TYR A 106 12.02 -14.57 -14.70
N VAL A 107 12.74 -13.52 -14.27
CA VAL A 107 12.43 -12.12 -14.56
C VAL A 107 13.68 -11.45 -15.11
N ASP A 108 13.53 -10.78 -16.26
CA ASP A 108 14.62 -10.00 -16.85
C ASP A 108 15.05 -8.87 -15.89
N GLU A 109 16.35 -8.60 -15.83
CA GLU A 109 16.94 -7.65 -14.88
C GLU A 109 16.35 -6.23 -15.03
N ASP A 110 15.96 -5.82 -16.23
CA ASP A 110 15.34 -4.53 -16.56
C ASP A 110 13.85 -4.45 -16.22
N GLN A 111 13.20 -5.59 -15.93
CA GLN A 111 11.85 -5.69 -15.41
C GLN A 111 11.84 -5.87 -13.88
N LEU A 112 12.98 -6.24 -13.30
CA LEU A 112 13.13 -6.36 -11.86
C LEU A 112 13.42 -4.97 -11.23
N PRO A 113 12.66 -4.56 -10.21
CA PRO A 113 12.83 -3.31 -9.49
C PRO A 113 14.20 -3.15 -8.84
N VAL A 114 14.67 -1.90 -8.75
CA VAL A 114 15.95 -1.56 -8.12
C VAL A 114 16.01 -1.98 -6.64
N GLU A 115 14.89 -1.94 -5.92
CA GLU A 115 14.79 -2.37 -4.53
C GLU A 115 15.10 -3.86 -4.35
N LEU A 116 14.73 -4.68 -5.34
CA LEU A 116 15.02 -6.11 -5.40
C LEU A 116 16.34 -6.42 -6.12
N GLY A 117 17.11 -5.39 -6.50
CA GLY A 117 18.42 -5.54 -7.13
C GLY A 117 18.42 -5.64 -8.65
N GLY A 118 17.33 -5.30 -9.34
CA GLY A 118 17.31 -5.15 -10.79
C GLY A 118 17.58 -3.71 -11.27
N LYS A 119 17.16 -3.41 -12.49
CA LYS A 119 17.39 -2.13 -13.19
C LYS A 119 16.11 -1.34 -13.47
N TYR A 120 14.94 -1.90 -13.17
CA TYR A 120 13.66 -1.21 -13.38
C TYR A 120 13.50 -0.07 -12.37
N VAL A 121 13.50 1.17 -12.86
CA VAL A 121 13.30 2.40 -12.06
C VAL A 121 11.81 2.78 -11.97
N GLY A 122 10.90 1.83 -12.23
CA GLY A 122 9.47 2.00 -11.99
C GLY A 122 9.06 1.39 -10.65
N CYS A 123 8.01 1.93 -10.05
CA CYS A 123 7.62 1.58 -8.69
C CYS A 123 6.89 0.23 -8.63
N LEU A 124 7.34 -0.69 -7.75
CA LEU A 124 6.64 -1.93 -7.36
C LEU A 124 5.29 -1.70 -6.71
N SER A 125 5.16 -0.55 -6.06
CA SER A 125 3.90 -0.01 -5.59
C SER A 125 3.38 0.87 -6.71
N SER A 126 2.15 0.71 -7.16
CA SER A 126 1.54 1.63 -8.12
C SER A 126 1.53 3.06 -7.55
N SER A 127 2.64 3.80 -7.75
CA SER A 127 2.99 5.03 -7.03
C SER A 127 3.03 4.85 -5.50
N LYS A 128 3.75 5.70 -4.76
CA LYS A 128 3.47 5.87 -3.32
C LYS A 128 1.99 6.24 -3.21
N ILE A 129 1.13 5.27 -2.88
CA ILE A 129 -0.31 5.45 -2.83
C ILE A 129 -0.66 6.59 -1.86
N PHE A 130 0.16 6.72 -0.81
CA PHE A 130 0.12 7.81 0.16
C PHE A 130 1.44 8.58 0.13
N LYS A 131 1.36 9.91 0.15
CA LYS A 131 2.46 10.80 0.47
C LYS A 131 2.70 10.76 1.98
N GLU A 132 3.93 11.05 2.40
CA GLU A 132 4.32 11.12 3.82
C GLU A 132 4.94 12.50 4.06
N ALA A 133 4.47 13.19 5.11
CA ALA A 133 4.98 14.49 5.52
C ALA A 133 5.26 14.50 7.02
N VAL A 134 6.45 15.00 7.39
CA VAL A 134 6.80 15.28 8.78
C VAL A 134 6.45 16.73 9.07
N MET A 135 5.70 16.94 10.13
CA MET A 135 5.25 18.24 10.63
C MET A 135 6.00 18.51 11.93
N ALA A 136 6.82 19.56 11.98
CA ALA A 136 7.35 20.09 13.22
C ALA A 136 6.27 20.90 13.95
N SER A 137 6.56 21.34 15.18
CA SER A 137 5.60 22.14 15.94
C SER A 137 5.20 23.41 15.21
N GLY A 138 3.89 23.59 14.99
CA GLY A 138 3.34 24.74 14.27
C GLY A 138 3.36 24.60 12.75
N ASP A 139 3.91 23.53 12.20
CA ASP A 139 3.89 23.30 10.75
C ASP A 139 2.48 22.97 10.25
N VAL A 140 2.24 23.35 9.00
CA VAL A 140 1.00 23.08 8.27
C VAL A 140 1.35 22.32 7.01
N VAL A 141 0.72 21.16 6.81
CA VAL A 141 0.82 20.42 5.55
C VAL A 141 -0.43 20.70 4.75
N THR A 142 -0.25 21.10 3.49
CA THR A 142 -1.35 21.39 2.58
C THR A 142 -1.16 20.61 1.29
N GLU A 143 -2.20 19.92 0.85
CA GLU A 143 -2.27 19.27 -0.46
C GLU A 143 -3.39 19.92 -1.28
N GLU A 144 -3.03 20.47 -2.44
CA GLU A 144 -3.95 21.21 -3.30
C GLU A 144 -4.25 20.46 -4.59
N VAL A 145 -5.51 20.53 -5.01
CA VAL A 145 -6.01 19.89 -6.22
C VAL A 145 -6.89 20.87 -6.98
N LYS A 146 -6.58 21.11 -8.26
CA LYS A 146 -7.41 21.90 -9.16
C LYS A 146 -8.64 21.10 -9.57
N VAL A 147 -9.81 21.74 -9.54
CA VAL A 147 -11.11 21.07 -9.74
C VAL A 147 -12.05 21.93 -10.58
N GLU A 148 -12.99 21.28 -11.24
CA GLU A 148 -14.14 21.91 -11.90
C GLU A 148 -15.40 21.76 -11.03
N GLU A 149 -16.49 22.41 -11.41
CA GLU A 149 -17.78 22.28 -10.71
C GLU A 149 -18.25 20.81 -10.68
N GLY A 150 -18.71 20.35 -9.53
CA GLY A 150 -19.20 18.98 -9.35
C GLY A 150 -18.10 17.91 -9.23
N THR A 151 -16.82 18.28 -9.32
CA THR A 151 -15.71 17.33 -9.17
C THR A 151 -15.68 16.76 -7.74
N GLU A 152 -15.65 15.43 -7.60
CA GLU A 152 -15.45 14.78 -6.30
C GLU A 152 -13.97 14.62 -5.98
N VAL A 153 -13.55 15.11 -4.81
CA VAL A 153 -12.20 14.93 -4.28
C VAL A 153 -12.28 14.02 -3.05
N SER A 154 -11.62 12.88 -3.14
CA SER A 154 -11.46 11.94 -2.04
C SER A 154 -10.15 12.18 -1.29
N TYR A 155 -10.19 12.11 0.04
CA TYR A 155 -9.00 12.14 0.89
C TYR A 155 -8.98 10.93 1.81
N ARG A 156 -7.77 10.43 2.12
CA ARG A 156 -7.52 9.43 3.15
C ARG A 156 -6.21 9.74 3.87
N PHE A 157 -6.16 9.62 5.19
CA PHE A 157 -4.93 9.82 5.94
C PHE A 157 -4.89 9.05 7.26
N PHE A 158 -3.68 8.87 7.78
CA PHE A 158 -3.40 8.38 9.13
C PHE A 158 -2.06 8.95 9.62
N CYS A 159 -1.81 8.88 10.92
CA CYS A 159 -0.59 9.30 11.58
C CYS A 159 0.26 8.10 12.00
N ARG A 160 1.59 8.26 11.94
CA ARG A 160 2.54 7.29 12.51
C ARG A 160 2.81 7.57 13.98
N ASN A 161 3.32 6.57 14.69
CA ASN A 161 3.85 6.67 16.06
C ASN A 161 2.85 7.26 17.06
N ASN A 162 1.58 6.81 16.99
CA ASN A 162 0.52 7.26 17.89
C ASN A 162 0.31 8.79 17.86
N GLY A 163 0.40 9.37 16.66
CA GLY A 163 0.20 10.79 16.43
C GLY A 163 -1.27 11.18 16.34
N ASP A 164 -1.57 12.38 16.82
CA ASP A 164 -2.82 13.12 16.64
C ASP A 164 -2.63 14.23 15.59
N VAL A 165 -3.72 14.63 14.94
CA VAL A 165 -3.72 15.69 13.92
C VAL A 165 -5.06 16.40 13.89
N SER A 166 -5.07 17.67 13.52
CA SER A 166 -6.28 18.39 13.15
C SER A 166 -6.34 18.52 11.63
N PHE A 167 -7.54 18.35 11.07
CA PHE A 167 -7.74 18.29 9.64
C PHE A 167 -8.94 19.14 9.22
N GLU A 168 -8.79 19.82 8.09
CA GLU A 168 -9.84 20.60 7.44
C GLU A 168 -9.67 20.61 5.92
N VAL A 169 -10.76 20.94 5.23
CA VAL A 169 -10.76 21.05 3.77
C VAL A 169 -11.42 22.36 3.36
N PHE A 170 -10.75 23.09 2.47
CA PHE A 170 -11.25 24.34 1.92
C PHE A 170 -11.32 24.31 0.40
N PHE A 171 -12.24 25.08 -0.15
CA PHE A 171 -12.29 25.43 -1.56
C PHE A 171 -11.90 26.90 -1.74
N THR A 172 -11.13 27.18 -2.77
CA THR A 172 -10.78 28.54 -3.20
C THR A 172 -11.19 28.70 -4.65
N ASP A 173 -12.09 29.64 -4.93
CA ASP A 173 -12.55 29.90 -6.30
C ASP A 173 -11.50 30.68 -7.13
N SER A 174 -11.77 30.86 -8.42
CA SER A 174 -10.90 31.63 -9.31
C SER A 174 -10.76 33.12 -8.94
N SER A 175 -11.65 33.66 -8.09
CA SER A 175 -11.57 35.01 -7.56
C SER A 175 -10.73 35.10 -6.26
N GLY A 176 -10.28 33.97 -5.73
CA GLY A 176 -9.53 33.87 -4.49
C GLY A 176 -10.40 33.80 -3.23
N LYS A 177 -11.72 33.68 -3.37
CA LYS A 177 -12.64 33.54 -2.22
C LYS A 177 -12.56 32.12 -1.66
N LYS A 178 -12.24 32.03 -0.37
CA LYS A 178 -12.12 30.77 0.38
C LYS A 178 -13.44 30.38 1.06
N SER A 179 -13.86 29.12 0.93
CA SER A 179 -15.00 28.52 1.64
C SER A 179 -14.59 27.18 2.27
N SER A 180 -15.22 26.80 3.39
CA SER A 180 -14.95 25.51 4.04
C SER A 180 -15.84 24.41 3.43
N LEU A 181 -15.22 23.32 3.00
CA LEU A 181 -15.92 22.09 2.56
C LEU A 181 -15.97 21.05 3.69
N CYS A 182 -14.95 21.03 4.55
CA CYS A 182 -14.92 20.24 5.77
C CYS A 182 -14.35 21.12 6.89
N PRO A 183 -15.12 21.41 7.96
CA PRO A 183 -14.66 22.26 9.05
C PRO A 183 -13.54 21.57 9.84
N LEU A 184 -12.71 22.37 10.52
CA LEU A 184 -11.63 21.87 11.36
C LEU A 184 -12.12 20.86 12.39
N LYS A 185 -11.56 19.66 12.33
CA LYS A 185 -11.79 18.60 13.29
C LYS A 185 -10.46 18.06 13.79
N ALA A 186 -10.35 17.95 15.12
CA ALA A 186 -9.24 17.26 15.77
C ALA A 186 -9.47 15.75 15.75
N PHE A 187 -8.45 15.00 15.37
CA PHE A 187 -8.43 13.54 15.38
C PHE A 187 -7.40 13.07 16.41
N PRO A 188 -7.84 12.50 17.54
CA PRO A 188 -6.92 11.93 18.52
C PRO A 188 -6.23 10.70 17.93
N ALA A 189 -5.09 10.31 18.51
CA ALA A 189 -4.29 9.18 18.02
C ALA A 189 -5.09 7.86 17.93
N ALA A 190 -6.07 7.66 18.81
CA ALA A 190 -6.95 6.48 18.79
C ALA A 190 -7.82 6.38 17.51
N GLU A 191 -8.06 7.49 16.81
CA GLU A 191 -8.90 7.55 15.61
C GLU A 191 -8.11 7.64 14.31
N CYS A 192 -6.84 8.04 14.37
CA CYS A 192 -6.02 8.28 13.18
C CYS A 192 -4.64 7.58 13.21
N SER A 193 -4.33 6.76 14.21
CA SER A 193 -3.08 5.96 14.28
C SER A 193 -3.37 4.48 14.48
N ASN A 194 -2.33 3.65 14.51
CA ASN A 194 -2.39 2.22 14.87
C ASN A 194 -3.37 1.40 14.00
N GLY A 195 -3.34 1.63 12.68
CA GLY A 195 -4.20 0.93 11.72
C GLY A 195 -5.58 1.56 11.54
N LYS A 196 -5.87 2.68 12.21
CA LYS A 196 -7.06 3.50 11.94
C LYS A 196 -6.78 4.50 10.83
N LEU A 197 -7.66 4.49 9.84
CA LEU A 197 -7.60 5.36 8.66
C LEU A 197 -8.79 6.32 8.71
N VAL A 198 -8.52 7.60 8.50
CA VAL A 198 -9.55 8.62 8.29
C VAL A 198 -9.73 8.81 6.79
N ASP A 199 -10.96 8.80 6.31
CA ASP A 199 -11.28 9.08 4.91
C ASP A 199 -12.56 9.93 4.76
N GLY A 200 -12.72 10.47 3.55
CA GLY A 200 -13.90 11.24 3.18
C GLY A 200 -13.87 11.69 1.73
N VAL A 201 -14.96 12.30 1.30
CA VAL A 201 -15.14 12.85 -0.04
C VAL A 201 -15.79 14.21 0.08
N VAL A 202 -15.30 15.19 -0.68
CA VAL A 202 -15.92 16.50 -0.84
C VAL A 202 -16.23 16.74 -2.31
N THR A 203 -17.30 17.49 -2.57
CA THR A 203 -17.69 17.88 -3.93
C THR A 203 -17.37 19.35 -4.13
N SER A 204 -16.71 19.68 -5.24
CA SER A 204 -16.38 21.06 -5.56
C SER A 204 -17.64 21.85 -5.95
N PRO A 205 -17.88 23.03 -5.34
CA PRO A 205 -19.03 23.88 -5.68
C PRO A 205 -18.82 24.69 -6.97
N GLY A 206 -17.62 24.67 -7.56
CA GLY A 206 -17.29 25.44 -8.76
C GLY A 206 -15.88 25.14 -9.27
N ALA A 207 -15.44 25.87 -10.30
CA ALA A 207 -14.05 25.81 -10.76
C ALA A 207 -13.11 26.52 -9.78
N GLY A 208 -12.04 25.86 -9.37
CA GLY A 208 -11.12 26.39 -8.37
C GLY A 208 -10.13 25.35 -7.85
N THR A 209 -9.73 25.51 -6.59
CA THR A 209 -8.77 24.63 -5.91
C THR A 209 -9.37 24.11 -4.61
N VAL A 210 -9.30 22.80 -4.40
CA VAL A 210 -9.56 22.17 -3.10
C VAL A 210 -8.23 21.95 -2.38
N ALA A 211 -8.14 22.40 -1.14
CA ALA A 211 -6.97 22.28 -0.28
C ALA A 211 -7.31 21.42 0.94
N CYS A 212 -6.61 20.29 1.10
CA CYS A 212 -6.63 19.46 2.31
C CYS A 212 -5.51 19.94 3.23
N VAL A 213 -5.85 20.32 4.47
CA VAL A 213 -4.92 20.95 5.41
C VAL A 213 -4.83 20.13 6.68
N TRP A 214 -3.60 19.79 7.07
CA TRP A 214 -3.29 19.15 8.34
C TRP A 214 -2.49 20.09 9.22
N THR A 215 -2.86 20.17 10.51
CA THR A 215 -2.19 20.97 11.54
C THR A 215 -2.06 20.17 12.83
N HIS A 216 -1.12 20.53 13.72
CA HIS A 216 -1.11 20.00 15.09
C HIS A 216 -0.63 21.05 16.10
N PRO A 217 -1.17 21.05 17.32
CA PRO A 217 -0.81 22.04 18.34
C PRO A 217 0.45 21.65 19.16
N ASN A 218 0.96 20.43 18.99
CA ASN A 218 2.00 19.89 19.87
C ASN A 218 3.41 20.40 19.56
N TRP A 219 4.30 20.36 20.57
CA TRP A 219 5.70 20.79 20.47
C TRP A 219 6.65 19.77 19.84
N TRP A 220 6.27 18.48 19.82
CA TRP A 220 7.01 17.42 19.13
C TRP A 220 6.48 17.25 17.70
N SER A 221 7.28 16.62 16.83
CA SER A 221 6.88 16.38 15.45
C SER A 221 5.81 15.31 15.29
N ARG A 222 5.01 15.42 14.23
CA ARG A 222 4.05 14.43 13.77
C ARG A 222 4.39 13.97 12.36
N THR A 223 4.01 12.76 12.02
CA THR A 223 4.13 12.27 10.65
C THR A 223 2.75 11.87 10.15
N VAL A 224 2.26 12.59 9.16
CA VAL A 224 0.99 12.32 8.49
C VAL A 224 1.27 11.60 7.17
N VAL A 225 0.55 10.51 6.94
CA VAL A 225 0.57 9.72 5.73
C VAL A 225 -0.78 9.88 5.06
N TYR A 226 -0.84 10.46 3.87
CA TYR A 226 -2.09 10.92 3.26
C TYR A 226 -2.15 10.68 1.75
N ARG A 227 -3.37 10.61 1.22
CA ARG A 227 -3.68 10.48 -0.21
C ARG A 227 -4.87 11.38 -0.52
N VAL A 228 -4.72 12.26 -1.50
CA VAL A 228 -5.83 13.07 -2.05
C VAL A 228 -5.96 12.74 -3.53
N LYS A 229 -7.18 12.49 -4.01
CA LYS A 229 -7.46 12.14 -5.41
C LYS A 229 -8.78 12.71 -5.88
N ILE A 230 -8.77 13.25 -7.09
CA ILE A 230 -9.97 13.47 -7.90
C ILE A 230 -10.53 12.09 -8.29
N LYS A 231 -11.85 11.93 -8.20
CA LYS A 231 -12.58 10.77 -8.72
C LYS A 231 -13.07 11.02 -10.14
#